data_AF-A0A0C1EBN6-F1
#
_entry.id   AF-A0A0C1EBN6-F1
#
_cell.length_a   1.000
_cell.length_b   1.000
_cell.length_c   1.000
_cell.angle_alpha   90.00
_cell.angle_beta   90.00
_cell.angle_gamma   90.00
#
_symmetry.space_group_name_H-M   'P 1'
#
loop_
_entity.id
_entity.type
_entity.pdbx_description
1 polymer ?
#
loop_
_entity_poly.entity_id
_entity_poly.type
_entity_poly.pdbx_seq_one_letter_code
_entity_poly.pdbx_strand_id
1 'polypeptide(L)'
;MGFCNALAGNKWQNPSWSRCHSVFLLILFFRFIFDDGKNAEADYFQAASAFHIFKTAHPGTNPKVELEALDTLKGLLTKRPELHAAYDGVIAQTLINRGLIQDAQPFAESALSRTKKDELPFYTIFAQTTLAICDKKYEQALNATQTLAKQMEEQTDHFSFGETLNAFNLLRLAMLNQQLGAPQEERKVWESWDSFRKKSPVVYEKIAREFESEKILLTNYVESREKILKK
;
A
#
# COMPACT_ATOMS: atom_id res chain seq x y z
N MET A 1 53.92 -75.19 24.50
CA MET A 1 54.34 -73.91 25.11
C MET A 1 54.58 -72.95 23.95
N GLY A 2 53.97 -71.79 23.78
CA GLY A 2 53.01 -71.01 24.54
C GLY A 2 52.83 -69.68 23.79
N PHE A 3 51.63 -69.11 23.92
CA PHE A 3 51.28 -67.69 23.78
C PHE A 3 51.23 -66.99 22.41
N CYS A 4 49.98 -66.71 22.01
CA CYS A 4 49.52 -65.47 21.39
C CYS A 4 50.10 -64.21 22.06
N ASN A 5 50.30 -63.13 21.28
CA ASN A 5 49.51 -61.90 21.46
C ASN A 5 49.78 -60.85 20.37
N ALA A 6 48.68 -60.40 19.78
CA ALA A 6 48.54 -59.15 19.05
C ALA A 6 48.57 -57.97 20.01
N LEU A 7 49.05 -56.80 19.58
CA LEU A 7 48.55 -55.50 20.06
C LEU A 7 48.72 -54.43 18.98
N ALA A 8 47.62 -54.20 18.25
CA ALA A 8 47.40 -53.01 17.47
C ALA A 8 47.18 -51.82 18.42
N GLY A 9 47.94 -50.74 18.22
CA GLY A 9 47.78 -49.49 18.97
C GLY A 9 46.48 -48.78 18.60
N ASN A 10 45.46 -48.92 19.44
CA ASN A 10 44.21 -48.17 19.34
C ASN A 10 44.45 -46.68 19.64
N LYS A 11 44.12 -45.83 18.67
CA LYS A 11 43.97 -44.38 18.87
C LYS A 11 42.78 -44.13 19.80
N TRP A 12 43.05 -43.53 20.95
CA TRP A 12 42.04 -43.02 21.87
C TRP A 12 41.28 -41.84 21.22
N GLN A 13 40.15 -42.14 20.55
CA GLN A 13 39.15 -41.12 20.24
C GLN A 13 38.26 -40.95 21.48
N ASN A 14 38.53 -39.92 22.29
CA ASN A 14 37.66 -39.52 23.40
C ASN A 14 36.34 -38.93 22.85
N PRO A 15 35.18 -39.58 23.06
CA PRO A 15 33.90 -39.14 22.50
C PRO A 15 33.22 -38.01 23.29
N SER A 16 33.87 -37.47 24.33
CA SER A 16 33.30 -36.43 25.21
C SER A 16 33.46 -35.00 24.66
N TRP A 17 34.51 -34.72 23.88
CA TRP A 17 34.77 -33.38 23.33
C TRP A 17 33.81 -33.00 22.19
N SER A 18 33.47 -33.95 21.30
CA SER A 18 32.48 -33.70 20.23
C SER A 18 31.08 -33.40 20.76
N ARG A 19 30.68 -33.98 21.90
CA ARG A 19 29.34 -33.73 22.47
C ARG A 19 29.23 -32.36 23.12
N CYS A 20 30.29 -31.86 23.76
CA CYS A 20 30.32 -30.49 24.30
C CYS A 20 30.30 -29.43 23.18
N HIS A 21 31.01 -29.66 22.08
CA HIS A 21 31.01 -28.73 20.94
C HIS A 21 29.64 -28.62 20.27
N SER A 22 28.94 -29.74 20.05
CA SER A 22 27.61 -29.74 19.45
C SER A 22 26.56 -29.04 20.32
N VAL A 23 26.63 -29.20 21.65
CA VAL A 23 25.72 -28.51 22.58
C VAL A 23 26.00 -27.01 22.62
N PHE A 24 27.27 -26.60 22.57
CA PHE A 24 27.63 -25.18 22.55
C PHE A 24 27.19 -24.49 21.24
N LEU A 25 27.38 -25.17 20.10
CA LEU A 25 26.87 -24.68 18.80
C LEU A 25 25.34 -24.60 18.78
N LEU A 26 24.63 -25.57 19.37
CA LEU A 26 23.18 -25.51 19.54
C LEU A 26 22.76 -24.30 20.40
N ILE A 27 23.44 -24.02 21.50
CA ILE A 27 23.13 -22.86 22.36
C ILE A 27 23.37 -21.54 21.61
N LEU A 28 24.44 -21.42 20.82
CA LEU A 28 24.68 -20.25 19.98
C LEU A 28 23.63 -20.10 18.87
N PHE A 29 23.23 -21.21 18.24
CA PHE A 29 22.19 -21.23 17.21
C PHE A 29 20.82 -20.85 17.79
N PHE A 30 20.47 -21.40 18.96
CA PHE A 30 19.27 -21.05 19.70
C PHE A 30 19.29 -19.58 20.14
N ARG A 31 20.43 -19.05 20.62
CA ARG A 31 20.52 -17.62 20.92
C ARG A 31 20.32 -16.76 19.68
N PHE A 32 20.94 -17.10 18.55
CA PHE A 32 20.81 -16.34 17.32
C PHE A 32 19.37 -16.34 16.78
N ILE A 33 18.67 -17.48 16.85
CA ILE A 33 17.27 -17.61 16.40
C ILE A 33 16.29 -16.91 17.37
N PHE A 34 16.48 -17.07 18.69
CA PHE A 34 15.54 -16.54 19.67
C PHE A 34 15.68 -15.03 19.91
N ASP A 35 16.88 -14.47 19.74
CA ASP A 35 17.09 -13.03 19.88
C ASP A 35 16.50 -12.27 18.67
N ASP A 36 16.58 -12.85 17.47
CA ASP A 36 15.96 -12.26 16.28
C ASP A 36 14.42 -12.28 16.36
N GLY A 37 13.83 -13.34 16.93
CA GLY A 37 12.38 -13.46 17.14
C GLY A 37 11.79 -12.45 18.14
N LYS A 38 12.47 -12.19 19.28
CA LYS A 38 12.03 -11.17 20.25
C LYS A 38 12.17 -9.75 19.69
N ASN A 39 13.24 -9.51 18.93
CA ASN A 39 13.45 -8.22 18.29
C ASN A 39 12.44 -7.99 17.15
N ALA A 40 12.01 -9.05 16.46
CA ALA A 40 11.00 -8.96 15.43
C ALA A 40 9.68 -8.41 15.99
N GLU A 41 9.12 -9.02 17.03
CA GLU A 41 7.86 -8.56 17.64
C GLU A 41 7.90 -7.07 18.03
N ALA A 42 8.99 -6.64 18.67
CA ALA A 42 9.20 -5.23 18.99
C ALA A 42 9.24 -4.34 17.74
N ASP A 43 9.92 -4.76 16.67
CA ASP A 43 9.98 -4.04 15.39
C ASP A 43 8.59 -3.89 14.75
N TYR A 44 7.73 -4.94 14.80
CA TYR A 44 6.35 -4.88 14.29
C TYR A 44 5.49 -3.89 15.07
N PHE A 45 5.55 -3.93 16.41
CA PHE A 45 4.82 -2.96 17.23
C PHE A 45 5.30 -1.53 17.01
N GLN A 46 6.62 -1.35 16.88
CA GLN A 46 7.20 -0.04 16.59
C GLN A 46 6.76 0.47 15.22
N ALA A 47 6.70 -0.40 14.19
CA ALA A 47 6.22 -0.04 12.86
C ALA A 47 4.75 0.39 12.89
N ALA A 48 3.89 -0.35 13.61
CA ALA A 48 2.48 0.00 13.77
C ALA A 48 2.31 1.35 14.48
N SER A 49 3.07 1.59 15.55
CA SER A 49 3.05 2.86 16.30
C SER A 49 3.54 4.03 15.44
N ALA A 50 4.70 3.87 14.78
CA ALA A 50 5.27 4.89 13.91
C ALA A 50 4.33 5.22 12.74
N PHE A 51 3.68 4.21 12.15
CA PHE A 51 2.69 4.42 11.10
C PHE A 51 1.44 5.15 11.60
N HIS A 52 0.95 4.82 12.80
CA HIS A 52 -0.19 5.53 13.38
C HIS A 52 0.13 7.01 13.61
N ILE A 53 1.30 7.32 14.16
CA ILE A 53 1.78 8.70 14.33
C ILE A 53 1.92 9.38 12.98
N PHE A 54 2.60 8.72 12.04
CA PHE A 54 2.80 9.24 10.69
C PHE A 54 1.49 9.57 10.01
N LYS A 55 0.46 8.71 10.10
CA LYS A 55 -0.85 8.91 9.47
C LYS A 55 -1.69 10.00 10.13
N THR A 56 -1.67 10.10 11.46
CA THR A 56 -2.53 11.02 12.23
C THR A 56 -1.91 12.40 12.47
N ALA A 57 -0.59 12.54 12.30
CA ALA A 57 0.07 13.83 12.29
C ALA A 57 -0.56 14.71 11.22
N HIS A 58 -1.08 15.87 11.63
CA HIS A 58 -1.61 16.86 10.71
C HIS A 58 -0.44 17.56 10.01
N PRO A 59 -0.45 17.65 8.68
CA PRO A 59 0.58 18.36 7.93
C PRO A 59 0.74 19.79 8.47
N GLY A 60 1.96 20.16 8.84
CA GLY A 60 2.28 21.51 9.30
C GLY A 60 2.09 21.79 10.80
N THR A 61 1.40 20.94 11.56
CA THR A 61 1.23 21.15 13.02
C THR A 61 2.48 20.78 13.81
N ASN A 62 3.11 19.64 13.47
CA ASN A 62 4.39 19.21 14.03
C ASN A 62 5.25 18.51 12.97
N PRO A 63 5.85 19.26 12.03
CA PRO A 63 6.62 18.69 10.91
C PRO A 63 7.76 17.77 11.35
N LYS A 64 8.37 18.09 12.51
CA LYS A 64 9.45 17.29 13.09
C LYS A 64 8.99 15.88 13.50
N VAL A 65 7.83 15.77 14.15
CA VAL A 65 7.27 14.48 14.59
C VAL A 65 6.88 13.62 13.39
N GLU A 66 6.35 14.25 12.35
CA GLU A 66 6.01 13.56 11.10
C GLU A 66 7.25 13.00 10.40
N LEU A 67 8.30 13.81 10.26
CA LEU A 67 9.55 13.40 9.64
C LEU A 67 10.22 12.27 10.44
N GLU A 68 10.30 12.40 11.76
CA GLU A 68 10.84 11.37 12.64
C GLU A 68 10.06 10.05 12.55
N ALA A 69 8.72 10.11 12.46
CA ALA A 69 7.89 8.92 12.30
C ALA A 69 8.14 8.24 10.94
N LEU A 70 8.25 9.01 9.85
CA LEU A 70 8.56 8.47 8.52
C LEU A 70 9.97 7.87 8.46
N ASP A 71 10.97 8.52 9.05
CA ASP A 71 12.34 8.01 9.10
C ASP A 71 12.44 6.73 9.95
N THR A 72 11.70 6.68 11.06
CA THR A 72 11.58 5.46 11.87
C THR A 72 10.99 4.32 11.03
N LEU A 73 9.92 4.58 10.27
CA LEU A 73 9.32 3.60 9.37
C LEU A 73 10.32 3.12 8.31
N LYS A 74 11.04 4.03 7.64
CA LYS A 74 12.05 3.68 6.63
C LYS A 74 13.15 2.79 7.22
N GLY A 75 13.60 3.09 8.44
CA GLY A 75 14.58 2.26 9.16
C GLY A 75 14.05 0.85 9.44
N LEU A 76 12.80 0.75 9.89
CA LEU A 76 12.15 -0.55 10.16
C LEU A 76 11.90 -1.36 8.88
N LEU A 77 11.48 -0.72 7.78
CA LEU A 77 11.33 -1.36 6.48
C LEU A 77 12.67 -1.92 5.95
N THR A 78 13.76 -1.17 6.16
CA THR A 78 15.11 -1.63 5.80
C THR A 78 15.54 -2.83 6.64
N LYS A 79 15.23 -2.81 7.94
CA LYS A 79 15.56 -3.89 8.88
C LYS A 79 14.70 -5.15 8.67
N ARG A 80 13.43 -4.97 8.30
CA ARG A 80 12.41 -6.01 8.13
C ARG A 80 11.73 -5.84 6.76
N PRO A 81 12.35 -6.30 5.67
CA PRO A 81 11.84 -6.08 4.32
C PRO A 81 10.42 -6.64 4.07
N GLU A 82 9.99 -7.63 4.84
CA GLU A 82 8.62 -8.16 4.78
C GLU A 82 7.55 -7.12 5.13
N LEU A 83 7.90 -6.10 5.91
CA LEU A 83 6.99 -5.01 6.28
C LEU A 83 6.60 -4.14 5.08
N HIS A 84 7.39 -4.13 4.00
CA HIS A 84 7.05 -3.43 2.76
C HIS A 84 5.66 -3.83 2.24
N ALA A 85 5.30 -5.11 2.39
CA ALA A 85 3.99 -5.64 2.01
C ALA A 85 2.83 -4.90 2.65
N ALA A 86 2.95 -4.57 3.94
CA ALA A 86 1.90 -3.91 4.71
C ALA A 86 1.88 -2.39 4.54
N TYR A 87 3.06 -1.77 4.37
CA TYR A 87 3.17 -0.31 4.54
C TYR A 87 3.40 0.50 3.27
N ASP A 88 4.04 -0.05 2.22
CA ASP A 88 4.40 0.76 1.04
C ASP A 88 3.19 1.49 0.43
N GLY A 89 2.10 0.77 0.19
CA GLY A 89 0.90 1.34 -0.43
C GLY A 89 0.25 2.43 0.43
N VAL A 90 0.18 2.23 1.76
CA VAL A 90 -0.45 3.19 2.67
C VAL A 90 0.46 4.38 3.01
N ILE A 91 1.79 4.20 2.99
CA ILE A 91 2.76 5.29 3.05
C ILE A 91 2.63 6.15 1.79
N ALA A 92 2.65 5.52 0.61
CA ALA A 92 2.48 6.24 -0.67
C ALA A 92 1.18 7.05 -0.70
N GLN A 93 0.05 6.44 -0.33
CA GLN A 93 -1.25 7.13 -0.28
C GLN A 93 -1.23 8.33 0.69
N THR A 94 -0.62 8.17 1.86
CA THR A 94 -0.53 9.24 2.86
C THR A 94 0.32 10.41 2.33
N LEU A 95 1.47 10.12 1.73
CA LEU A 95 2.35 11.14 1.13
C LEU A 95 1.66 11.86 -0.05
N ILE A 96 0.94 11.13 -0.91
CA ILE A 96 0.15 11.71 -2.00
C ILE A 96 -0.92 12.66 -1.46
N ASN A 97 -1.66 12.25 -0.42
CA ASN A 97 -2.69 13.08 0.21
C ASN A 97 -2.13 14.37 0.81
N ARG A 98 -0.83 14.38 1.16
CA ARG A 98 -0.10 15.55 1.67
C ARG A 98 0.56 16.39 0.58
N GLY A 99 0.44 16.00 -0.69
CA GLY A 99 1.12 16.65 -1.81
C GLY A 99 2.62 16.37 -1.89
N LEU A 100 3.15 15.43 -1.09
CA LEU A 100 4.55 15.01 -1.10
C LEU A 100 4.79 13.93 -2.16
N ILE A 101 4.51 14.27 -3.41
CA ILE A 101 4.48 13.32 -4.54
C ILE A 101 5.83 12.61 -4.75
N GLN A 102 6.92 13.35 -4.70
CA GLN A 102 8.27 12.81 -4.94
C GLN A 102 8.67 11.78 -3.89
N ASP A 103 8.31 12.02 -2.62
CA ASP A 103 8.57 11.08 -1.53
C ASP A 103 7.68 9.84 -1.61
N ALA A 104 6.48 9.96 -2.19
CA ALA A 104 5.53 8.86 -2.34
C ALA A 104 5.95 7.84 -3.41
N GLN A 105 6.62 8.31 -4.47
CA GLN A 105 6.95 7.53 -5.65
C GLN A 105 7.66 6.20 -5.38
N PRO A 106 8.78 6.14 -4.61
CA PRO A 106 9.47 4.86 -4.37
C PRO A 106 8.58 3.82 -3.67
N PHE A 107 7.71 4.26 -2.75
CA PHE A 107 6.78 3.37 -2.07
C PHE A 107 5.66 2.90 -3.01
N ALA A 108 5.14 3.78 -3.85
CA ALA A 108 4.10 3.42 -4.81
C ALA A 108 4.61 2.42 -5.85
N GLU A 109 5.81 2.64 -6.40
CA GLU A 109 6.44 1.74 -7.37
C GLU A 109 6.78 0.39 -6.75
N SER A 110 7.30 0.37 -5.51
CA SER A 110 7.54 -0.86 -4.76
C SER A 110 6.26 -1.67 -4.57
N ALA A 111 5.17 -1.03 -4.12
CA ALA A 111 3.87 -1.67 -3.94
C ALA A 111 3.35 -2.25 -5.26
N LEU A 112 3.33 -1.46 -6.34
CA LEU A 112 2.89 -1.88 -7.67
C LEU A 112 3.72 -3.04 -8.24
N SER A 113 5.04 -2.99 -8.07
CA SER A 113 5.94 -4.04 -8.54
C SER A 113 5.65 -5.36 -7.82
N ARG A 114 5.41 -5.31 -6.51
CA ARG A 114 5.12 -6.49 -5.70
C ARG A 114 3.78 -7.11 -6.05
N THR A 115 2.72 -6.30 -6.20
CA THR A 115 1.36 -6.80 -6.46
C THR A 115 1.09 -7.13 -7.93
N LYS A 116 2.08 -6.95 -8.82
CA LYS A 116 1.94 -7.24 -10.26
C LYS A 116 1.50 -8.67 -10.55
N LYS A 117 1.84 -9.63 -9.68
CA LYS A 117 1.50 -11.05 -9.82
C LYS A 117 0.13 -11.43 -9.28
N ASP A 118 -0.54 -10.53 -8.57
CA ASP A 118 -1.80 -10.83 -7.87
C ASP A 118 -3.02 -10.80 -8.82
N GLU A 119 -2.79 -10.58 -10.11
CA GLU A 119 -3.82 -10.55 -11.16
C GLU A 119 -4.99 -9.60 -10.83
N LEU A 120 -4.65 -8.41 -10.30
CA LEU A 120 -5.59 -7.32 -10.02
C LEU A 120 -5.46 -6.19 -11.07
N PRO A 121 -5.83 -6.42 -12.34
CA PRO A 121 -5.54 -5.49 -13.43
C PRO A 121 -6.24 -4.14 -13.23
N PHE A 122 -7.50 -4.14 -12.77
CA PHE A 122 -8.25 -2.90 -12.58
C PHE A 122 -7.62 -1.99 -11.52
N TYR A 123 -7.21 -2.57 -10.38
CA TYR A 123 -6.53 -1.83 -9.31
C TYR A 123 -5.14 -1.36 -9.73
N THR A 124 -4.42 -2.19 -10.50
CA THR A 124 -3.10 -1.83 -11.05
C THR A 124 -3.20 -0.63 -11.99
N ILE A 125 -4.12 -0.67 -12.95
CA ILE A 125 -4.37 0.46 -13.88
C ILE A 125 -4.79 1.69 -13.08
N PHE A 126 -5.69 1.52 -12.11
CA PHE A 126 -6.16 2.63 -11.30
C PHE A 126 -5.02 3.31 -10.53
N ALA A 127 -4.13 2.54 -9.90
CA ALA A 127 -3.00 3.06 -9.14
C ALA A 127 -1.92 3.69 -10.03
N GLN A 128 -1.58 3.08 -11.17
CA GLN A 128 -0.67 3.68 -12.16
C GLN A 128 -1.23 5.00 -12.71
N THR A 129 -2.54 5.07 -12.93
CA THR A 129 -3.21 6.30 -13.35
C THR A 129 -3.13 7.38 -12.27
N THR A 130 -3.23 7.04 -10.99
CA THR A 130 -2.98 8.00 -9.89
C THR A 130 -1.58 8.61 -9.99
N LEU A 131 -0.55 7.81 -10.25
CA LEU A 131 0.81 8.32 -10.41
C LEU A 131 0.94 9.26 -11.62
N ALA A 132 0.30 8.93 -12.74
CA ALA A 132 0.26 9.82 -13.91
C ALA A 132 -0.41 11.18 -13.59
N ILE A 133 -1.46 11.19 -12.75
CA ILE A 133 -2.10 12.43 -12.27
C ILE A 133 -1.13 13.23 -11.41
N CYS A 134 -0.40 12.56 -10.51
CA CYS A 134 0.59 13.20 -9.65
C CYS A 134 1.73 13.84 -10.48
N ASP A 135 2.09 13.22 -11.60
CA ASP A 135 3.03 13.73 -12.60
C ASP A 135 2.44 14.81 -13.53
N LYS A 136 1.19 15.25 -13.30
CA LYS A 136 0.46 16.21 -14.13
C LYS A 136 0.25 15.77 -15.59
N LYS A 137 0.35 14.47 -15.88
CA LYS A 137 0.08 13.88 -17.19
C LYS A 137 -1.43 13.66 -17.38
N TYR A 138 -2.19 14.76 -17.32
CA TYR A 138 -3.65 14.70 -17.21
C TYR A 138 -4.34 14.06 -18.42
N GLU A 139 -3.88 14.31 -19.64
CA GLU A 139 -4.44 13.70 -20.85
C GLU A 139 -4.23 12.19 -20.88
N GLN A 140 -3.00 11.74 -20.54
CA GLN A 140 -2.69 10.32 -20.41
C GLN A 140 -3.56 9.67 -19.33
N ALA A 141 -3.70 10.33 -18.18
CA ALA A 141 -4.53 9.85 -17.09
C ALA A 141 -6.01 9.76 -17.49
N LEU A 142 -6.53 10.74 -18.25
CA LEU A 142 -7.91 10.73 -18.73
C LEU A 142 -8.16 9.54 -19.66
N ASN A 143 -7.27 9.32 -20.64
CA ASN A 143 -7.38 8.19 -21.56
C ASN A 143 -7.35 6.85 -20.80
N ALA A 144 -6.42 6.68 -19.85
CA ALA A 144 -6.34 5.47 -19.04
C ALA A 144 -7.61 5.27 -18.18
N THR A 145 -8.15 6.34 -17.61
CA THR A 145 -9.38 6.31 -16.80
C THR A 145 -10.62 5.93 -17.63
N GLN A 146 -10.74 6.46 -18.86
CA GLN A 146 -11.81 6.13 -19.80
C GLN A 146 -11.71 4.68 -20.27
N THR A 147 -10.48 4.22 -20.58
CA THR A 147 -10.23 2.83 -20.96
C THR A 147 -10.60 1.90 -19.82
N LEU A 148 -10.23 2.23 -18.58
CA LEU A 148 -10.59 1.46 -17.40
C LEU A 148 -12.12 1.40 -17.20
N ALA A 149 -12.83 2.52 -17.41
CA ALA A 149 -14.29 2.55 -17.34
C ALA A 149 -14.92 1.57 -18.34
N LYS A 150 -14.48 1.63 -19.60
CA LYS A 150 -14.96 0.73 -20.66
C LYS A 150 -14.70 -0.74 -20.32
N GLN A 151 -13.51 -1.06 -19.81
CA GLN A 151 -13.17 -2.42 -19.38
C GLN A 151 -14.05 -2.90 -18.23
N MET A 152 -14.42 -2.03 -17.29
CA MET A 152 -15.32 -2.36 -16.18
C MET A 152 -16.77 -2.55 -16.66
N GLU A 153 -17.21 -1.83 -17.69
CA GLU A 153 -18.54 -1.97 -18.29
C GLU A 153 -18.69 -3.27 -19.09
N GLU A 154 -17.65 -3.67 -19.83
CA GLU A 154 -17.62 -4.91 -20.63
C GLU A 154 -17.56 -6.17 -19.74
N GLN A 155 -17.19 -6.01 -18.47
CA GLN A 155 -16.99 -7.11 -17.55
C GLN A 155 -18.30 -7.54 -16.88
N THR A 156 -18.72 -8.77 -17.15
CA THR A 156 -19.98 -9.32 -16.61
C THR A 156 -19.87 -9.83 -15.18
N ASP A 157 -18.65 -10.01 -14.67
CA ASP A 157 -18.39 -10.49 -13.31
C ASP A 157 -18.25 -9.33 -12.32
N HIS A 158 -19.28 -9.13 -11.48
CA HIS A 158 -19.31 -8.11 -10.44
C HIS A 158 -18.18 -8.24 -9.39
N PHE A 159 -17.58 -9.42 -9.22
CA PHE A 159 -16.51 -9.63 -8.23
C PHE A 159 -15.13 -9.15 -8.69
N SER A 160 -14.95 -8.93 -10.00
CA SER A 160 -13.63 -8.66 -10.59
C SER A 160 -12.99 -7.32 -10.21
N PHE A 161 -13.80 -6.32 -9.81
CA PHE A 161 -13.30 -5.01 -9.37
C PHE A 161 -14.14 -4.37 -8.25
N GLY A 162 -15.45 -4.61 -8.22
CA GLY A 162 -16.36 -4.10 -7.19
C GLY A 162 -16.81 -2.64 -7.36
N GLU A 163 -17.95 -2.30 -6.78
CA GLU A 163 -18.61 -0.99 -6.95
C GLU A 163 -17.78 0.20 -6.45
N THR A 164 -16.92 -0.03 -5.45
CA THR A 164 -16.06 1.01 -4.87
C THR A 164 -15.05 1.54 -5.89
N LEU A 165 -14.40 0.64 -6.65
CA LEU A 165 -13.42 1.07 -7.66
C LEU A 165 -14.10 1.85 -8.78
N ASN A 166 -15.27 1.41 -9.22
CA ASN A 166 -16.04 2.11 -10.24
C ASN A 166 -16.40 3.53 -9.80
N ALA A 167 -16.85 3.70 -8.56
CA ALA A 167 -17.16 5.01 -8.00
C ALA A 167 -15.94 5.94 -7.97
N PHE A 168 -14.78 5.44 -7.51
CA PHE A 168 -13.55 6.23 -7.55
C PHE A 168 -13.12 6.58 -8.98
N ASN A 169 -13.35 5.68 -9.95
CA ASN A 169 -13.07 5.94 -11.35
C ASN A 169 -13.98 7.04 -11.94
N LEU A 170 -15.27 7.05 -11.57
CA LEU A 170 -16.20 8.13 -11.95
C LEU A 170 -15.77 9.47 -11.38
N LEU A 171 -15.41 9.53 -10.09
CA LEU A 171 -14.88 10.76 -9.49
C LEU A 171 -13.64 11.24 -10.22
N ARG A 172 -12.70 10.33 -10.54
CA ARG A 172 -11.51 10.66 -11.30
C ARG A 172 -11.84 11.22 -12.69
N LEU A 173 -12.77 10.60 -13.43
CA LEU A 173 -13.20 11.10 -14.74
C LEU A 173 -13.74 12.53 -14.64
N ALA A 174 -14.60 12.80 -13.65
CA ALA A 174 -15.17 14.13 -13.48
C ALA A 174 -14.08 15.17 -13.19
N MET A 175 -13.18 14.87 -12.25
CA MET A 175 -12.08 15.77 -11.88
C MET A 175 -11.08 16.00 -13.02
N LEU A 176 -10.78 14.97 -13.83
CA LEU A 176 -9.88 15.13 -14.98
C LEU A 176 -10.52 15.95 -16.11
N ASN A 177 -11.80 15.72 -16.42
CA ASN A 177 -12.51 16.54 -17.41
C ASN A 177 -12.61 18.00 -16.95
N GLN A 178 -12.85 18.23 -15.66
CA GLN A 178 -12.81 19.57 -15.07
C GLN A 178 -11.42 20.21 -15.23
N GLN A 179 -10.36 19.49 -14.85
CA GLN A 179 -8.97 19.97 -14.92
C GLN A 179 -8.54 20.32 -16.36
N LEU A 180 -9.06 19.60 -17.35
CA LEU A 180 -8.79 19.79 -18.77
C LEU A 180 -9.75 20.77 -19.46
N GLY A 181 -10.70 21.36 -18.73
CA GLY A 181 -11.64 22.33 -19.29
C GLY A 181 -12.66 21.73 -20.27
N ALA A 182 -13.11 20.49 -20.02
CA ALA A 182 -14.08 19.76 -20.84
C ALA A 182 -15.46 19.66 -20.14
N PRO A 183 -16.23 20.77 -20.02
CA PRO A 183 -17.44 20.82 -19.20
C PRO A 183 -18.56 19.90 -19.68
N GLN A 184 -18.67 19.65 -20.98
CA GLN A 184 -19.69 18.76 -21.53
C GLN A 184 -19.43 17.30 -21.16
N GLU A 185 -18.17 16.86 -21.24
CA GLU A 185 -17.78 15.51 -20.82
C GLU A 185 -17.85 15.36 -19.30
N GLU A 186 -17.45 16.39 -18.56
CA GLU A 186 -17.61 16.43 -17.11
C GLU A 186 -19.08 16.24 -16.70
N ARG A 187 -20.01 16.94 -17.35
CA ARG A 187 -21.44 16.84 -17.08
C ARG A 187 -21.97 15.42 -17.28
N LYS A 188 -21.59 14.75 -18.38
CA LYS A 188 -22.00 13.35 -18.63
C LYS A 188 -21.53 12.43 -17.50
N VAL A 189 -20.33 12.65 -16.97
CA VAL A 189 -19.81 11.86 -15.84
C VAL A 189 -20.64 12.08 -14.58
N TRP A 190 -21.06 13.32 -14.30
CA TRP A 190 -21.95 13.60 -13.16
C TRP A 190 -23.34 12.95 -13.30
N GLU A 191 -23.87 12.85 -14.52
CA GLU A 191 -25.11 12.10 -14.78
C GLU A 191 -24.94 10.59 -14.50
N SER A 192 -23.77 10.03 -14.87
CA SER A 192 -23.40 8.66 -14.50
C SER A 192 -23.19 8.48 -13.00
N TRP A 193 -22.65 9.49 -12.30
CA TRP A 193 -22.49 9.50 -10.85
C TRP A 193 -23.84 9.50 -10.11
N ASP A 194 -24.81 10.27 -10.58
CA ASP A 194 -26.19 10.22 -10.04
C ASP A 194 -26.84 8.85 -10.26
N SER A 195 -26.64 8.27 -11.44
CA SER A 195 -27.11 6.91 -11.75
C SER A 195 -26.47 5.87 -10.83
N PHE A 196 -25.16 5.97 -10.58
CA PHE A 196 -24.43 5.13 -9.63
C PHE A 196 -24.99 5.27 -8.20
N ARG A 197 -25.20 6.51 -7.73
CA ARG A 197 -25.77 6.79 -6.40
C ARG A 197 -27.10 6.07 -6.18
N LYS A 198 -27.99 6.07 -7.18
CA LYS A 198 -29.29 5.39 -7.11
C LYS A 198 -29.16 3.87 -7.12
N LYS A 199 -28.21 3.34 -7.89
CA LYS A 199 -27.96 1.90 -8.02
C LYS A 199 -27.30 1.30 -6.78
N SER A 200 -26.34 2.02 -6.18
CA SER A 200 -25.45 1.50 -5.13
C SER A 200 -25.35 2.47 -3.94
N PRO A 201 -26.47 2.77 -3.24
CA PRO A 201 -26.54 3.83 -2.24
C PRO A 201 -25.61 3.61 -1.03
N VAL A 202 -25.44 2.36 -0.58
CA VAL A 202 -24.57 2.03 0.56
C VAL A 202 -23.10 2.34 0.26
N VAL A 203 -22.63 1.99 -0.95
CA VAL A 203 -21.25 2.27 -1.37
C VAL A 203 -21.05 3.77 -1.58
N TYR A 204 -22.04 4.44 -2.16
CA TYR A 204 -22.04 5.90 -2.28
C TYR A 204 -21.89 6.59 -0.91
N GLU A 205 -22.70 6.22 0.09
CA GLU A 205 -22.62 6.79 1.44
C GLU A 205 -21.28 6.54 2.12
N LYS A 206 -20.68 5.36 1.90
CA LYS A 206 -19.34 5.07 2.40
C LYS A 206 -18.32 6.03 1.80
N ILE A 207 -18.33 6.19 0.47
CA ILE A 207 -17.39 7.07 -0.23
C ILE A 207 -17.61 8.53 0.15
N ALA A 208 -18.86 8.99 0.19
CA ALA A 208 -19.19 10.37 0.56
C ALA A 208 -18.60 10.76 1.93
N ARG A 209 -18.62 9.83 2.90
CA ARG A 209 -18.02 10.03 4.23
C ARG A 209 -16.49 10.14 4.21
N GLU A 210 -15.80 9.45 3.30
CA GLU A 210 -14.33 9.56 3.17
C GLU A 210 -13.88 10.95 2.68
N PHE A 211 -14.78 11.70 2.03
CA PHE A 211 -14.53 13.05 1.54
C PHE A 211 -15.04 14.13 2.51
N GLU A 212 -15.44 13.78 3.73
CA GLU A 212 -15.74 14.74 4.80
C GLU A 212 -14.46 15.33 5.39
N SER A 213 -13.70 16.06 4.58
CA SER A 213 -12.52 16.80 5.04
C SER A 213 -12.84 18.29 5.17
N GLU A 214 -12.52 18.85 6.33
CA GLU A 214 -12.38 20.30 6.56
C GLU A 214 -13.57 21.20 6.12
N LYS A 215 -14.81 20.67 6.18
CA LYS A 215 -16.13 21.35 5.98
C LYS A 215 -16.75 21.28 4.58
N ILE A 216 -16.17 20.58 3.61
CA ILE A 216 -16.82 20.40 2.30
C ILE A 216 -17.24 18.94 2.13
N LEU A 217 -18.55 18.70 2.15
CA LEU A 217 -19.12 17.40 1.79
C LEU A 217 -19.00 17.20 0.27
N LEU A 218 -18.69 15.97 -0.16
CA LEU A 218 -18.69 15.61 -1.58
C LEU A 218 -20.03 15.94 -2.24
N THR A 219 -21.15 15.76 -1.53
CA THR A 219 -22.49 16.13 -1.98
C THR A 219 -22.58 17.61 -2.33
N ASN A 220 -22.13 18.49 -1.43
CA ASN A 220 -22.14 19.93 -1.62
C ASN A 220 -21.27 20.35 -2.81
N TYR A 221 -20.13 19.69 -2.99
CA TYR A 221 -19.25 19.91 -4.13
C TYR A 221 -19.95 19.57 -5.45
N VAL A 222 -20.52 18.37 -5.56
CA VAL A 222 -21.19 17.89 -6.78
C VAL A 222 -22.38 18.79 -7.14
N GLU A 223 -23.23 19.12 -6.16
CA GLU A 223 -24.39 20.01 -6.39
C GLU A 223 -23.98 21.40 -6.87
N SER A 224 -22.91 21.96 -6.30
CA SER A 224 -22.36 23.24 -6.74
C SER A 224 -21.83 23.15 -8.17
N ARG A 225 -21.13 22.06 -8.49
CA ARG A 225 -20.55 21.85 -9.81
C ARG A 225 -21.61 21.67 -10.88
N GLU A 226 -22.66 20.88 -10.63
CA GLU A 226 -23.79 20.72 -11.54
C GLU A 226 -24.50 22.05 -11.86
N LYS A 227 -24.63 22.95 -10.87
CA LYS A 227 -25.22 24.28 -11.09
C LYS A 227 -24.37 25.15 -12.02
N ILE A 228 -23.04 24.98 -11.99
CA ILE A 228 -22.12 25.69 -12.88
C ILE A 228 -22.23 25.13 -14.31
N LEU A 229 -22.31 23.80 -14.47
CA LEU A 229 -22.35 23.12 -15.77
C LEU A 229 -23.70 23.22 -16.51
N LYS A 230 -24.77 23.65 -15.83
CA LYS A 230 -26.09 23.90 -16.42
C LYS A 230 -26.24 25.32 -17.00
N LYS A 231 -25.27 26.21 -16.74
CA LYS A 231 -25.20 27.55 -17.33
C LYS A 231 -24.42 27.51 -18.64
#